data_AF-A0A0A1FJC7-F1
#
_entry.id   AF-A0A0A1FJC7-F1
#
_cell.length_a   1.000
_cell.length_b   1.000
_cell.length_c   1.000
_cell.angle_alpha   90.00
_cell.angle_beta   90.00
_cell.angle_gamma   90.00
#
_symmetry.space_group_name_H-M   'P 1'
#
loop_
_entity.id
_entity.type
_entity.pdbx_description
1 polymer ?
#
loop_
_entity_poly.entity_id
_entity_poly.type
_entity_poly.pdbx_seq_one_letter_code
_entity_poly.pdbx_strand_id
1 'polypeptide(L)' 'MRAAKSRTMSDMMKEITYMCQNPDCGHVFVASLEVLRTLSMSAMPNPDVRIHVSQHVRNACANQLALKL' A
#
# COMPACT_ATOMS: atom_id res chain seq x y z
N MET A 1 -12.09 -1.12 16.52
CA MET A 1 -11.94 -2.44 15.85
C MET A 1 -10.47 -2.85 15.91
N ARG A 2 -10.15 -4.14 15.81
CA ARG A 2 -8.76 -4.64 15.78
C ARG A 2 -8.54 -5.53 14.55
N ALA A 3 -7.37 -5.43 13.92
CA ALA A 3 -6.95 -6.39 12.92
C ALA A 3 -6.59 -7.71 13.62
N ALA A 4 -7.24 -8.81 13.23
CA ALA A 4 -7.05 -10.11 13.86
C ALA A 4 -6.19 -11.05 13.02
N LYS A 5 -6.39 -11.03 11.69
CA LYS A 5 -5.66 -11.85 10.73
C LYS A 5 -5.42 -11.05 9.45
N SER A 6 -4.32 -11.32 8.77
CA SER A 6 -4.04 -10.79 7.44
C SER A 6 -3.63 -11.92 6.49
N ARG A 7 -4.09 -11.84 5.25
CA ARG A 7 -3.72 -12.76 4.16
C ARG A 7 -3.16 -11.95 3.00
N THR A 8 -1.94 -12.29 2.56
CA THR A 8 -1.36 -11.72 1.35
C THR A 8 -2.02 -12.36 0.13
N MET A 9 -2.54 -11.54 -0.77
CA MET A 9 -3.20 -11.99 -2.01
C MET A 9 -2.28 -11.80 -3.22
N SER A 10 -1.54 -10.70 -3.25
CA SER A 10 -0.48 -10.41 -4.23
C SER A 10 0.56 -9.48 -3.58
N ASP A 11 1.63 -9.15 -4.30
CA ASP A 11 2.63 -8.18 -3.84
C ASP A 11 2.01 -6.79 -3.53
N MET A 12 0.84 -6.51 -4.09
CA MET A 12 0.16 -5.21 -4.02
C MET A 12 -1.13 -5.22 -3.20
N MET A 13 -1.62 -6.40 -2.78
CA MET A 13 -2.92 -6.55 -2.14
C MET A 13 -2.88 -7.49 -0.93
N LYS A 14 -3.53 -7.06 0.15
CA LYS A 14 -3.78 -7.89 1.35
C LYS A 14 -5.25 -7.85 1.74
N GLU A 15 -5.75 -8.97 2.22
CA GLU A 15 -7.01 -9.02 2.98
C GLU A 15 -6.70 -8.94 4.47
N ILE A 16 -7.51 -8.18 5.20
CA ILE A 16 -7.39 -8.02 6.65
C ILE A 16 -8.74 -8.31 7.27
N THR A 17 -8.78 -9.30 8.16
CA THR A 17 -9.94 -9.60 8.99
C THR A 17 -9.94 -8.66 10.20
N TYR A 18 -11.00 -7.88 10.36
CA TYR A 18 -11.24 -7.03 11.50
C TYR A 18 -12.27 -7.64 12.44
N MET A 19 -12.05 -7.47 13.74
CA MET A 19 -12.98 -7.86 14.80
C MET A 19 -13.32 -6.64 15.66
N CYS A 20 -14.59 -6.51 16.05
CA CYS A 20 -14.99 -5.52 17.05
C CYS A 20 -14.27 -5.79 18.38
N GLN A 21 -13.94 -4.72 19.11
CA GLN A 21 -13.28 -4.87 20.41
C GLN A 21 -14.28 -5.15 21.53
N ASN A 22 -15.53 -4.73 21.37
CA ASN A 22 -16.62 -5.10 22.28
C ASN A 22 -17.04 -6.55 21.99
N PRO A 23 -16.87 -7.50 22.93
CA PRO A 23 -17.25 -8.91 22.72
C PRO A 23 -18.76 -9.07 22.45
N ASP A 24 -19.61 -8.23 23.04
CA ASP A 24 -21.07 -8.32 22.89
C ASP A 24 -21.55 -7.91 21.49
N CYS A 25 -20.74 -7.11 20.78
CA CYS A 25 -21.08 -6.67 19.43
C CYS A 25 -20.93 -7.79 18.39
N GLY A 26 -20.00 -8.74 18.59
CA GLY A 26 -19.79 -9.92 17.74
C GLY A 26 -19.40 -9.65 16.28
N HIS A 27 -19.30 -8.39 15.84
CA HIS A 27 -19.10 -8.05 14.44
C HIS A 27 -17.68 -8.36 13.95
N VAL A 28 -17.60 -9.10 12.84
CA VAL A 28 -16.36 -9.51 12.16
C VAL A 28 -16.55 -9.34 10.66
N PHE A 29 -15.58 -8.73 9.99
CA PHE A 29 -15.61 -8.53 8.54
C PHE A 29 -14.20 -8.55 7.94
N VAL A 30 -14.11 -8.66 6.62
CA VAL A 30 -12.85 -8.62 5.86
C VAL A 30 -12.82 -7.34 5.05
N ALA A 31 -11.67 -6.67 5.04
CA ALA A 31 -11.39 -5.54 4.17
C ALA A 31 -10.15 -5.82 3.32
N SER A 32 -10.12 -5.29 2.11
CA SER A 32 -8.95 -5.31 1.23
C SER A 32 -8.12 -4.04 1.41
N LEU A 33 -6.79 -4.20 1.38
CA LEU A 33 -5.80 -3.13 1.34
C LEU A 33 -4.98 -3.30 0.06
N GLU A 34 -5.07 -2.32 -0.82
CA GLU A 34 -4.37 -2.30 -2.09
C GLU A 34 -3.46 -1.06 -2.20
N VAL A 35 -2.25 -1.26 -2.71
CA VAL A 35 -1.33 -0.15 -2.97
C VAL A 35 -1.69 0.53 -4.29
N LEU A 36 -2.19 1.76 -4.20
CA LEU A 36 -2.71 2.48 -5.37
C LEU A 36 -1.63 3.22 -6.16
N ARG A 37 -0.75 3.95 -5.46
CA ARG A 37 0.31 4.74 -6.10
C ARG A 37 1.46 5.12 -5.17
N THR A 38 2.64 5.28 -5.75
CA THR A 38 3.84 5.81 -5.08
C THR A 38 3.73 7.33 -4.92
N LEU A 39 3.82 7.81 -3.67
CA LEU A 39 3.86 9.23 -3.31
C LEU A 39 5.29 9.75 -3.03
N SER A 40 6.23 8.86 -2.76
CA SER A 40 7.67 9.13 -2.69
C SER A 40 8.41 7.87 -3.12
N MET A 41 9.46 8.00 -3.93
CA MET A 41 10.22 6.84 -4.40
C MET A 41 10.91 6.13 -3.24
N SER A 42 10.92 4.79 -3.28
CA SER A 42 11.70 3.99 -2.35
C SER A 42 13.19 4.15 -2.65
N ALA A 43 14.02 4.26 -1.61
CA ALA A 43 15.47 4.21 -1.75
C ALA A 43 15.98 2.80 -2.13
N MET A 44 15.16 1.76 -1.92
CA MET A 44 15.45 0.37 -2.27
C MET A 44 14.20 -0.23 -2.94
N PRO A 45 13.98 0.00 -4.25
CA PRO A 45 12.84 -0.55 -4.96
C PRO A 45 13.01 -2.05 -5.21
N ASN A 46 11.92 -2.82 -5.07
CA ASN A 46 11.87 -4.19 -5.57
C ASN A 46 11.58 -4.15 -7.08
N PRO A 47 12.47 -4.65 -7.97
CA PRO A 47 12.28 -4.58 -9.42
C PRO A 47 11.10 -5.41 -9.93
N ASP A 48 10.65 -6.41 -9.18
CA ASP A 48 9.53 -7.27 -9.57
C ASP A 48 8.16 -6.63 -9.30
N VAL A 49 8.11 -5.57 -8.48
CA VAL A 49 6.87 -4.90 -8.08
C VAL A 49 6.68 -3.61 -8.88
N ARG A 50 5.62 -3.55 -9.68
CA ARG A 50 5.27 -2.39 -10.50
C ARG A 50 4.12 -1.60 -9.89
N ILE A 51 4.43 -0.45 -9.33
CA ILE A 51 3.46 0.46 -8.70
C ILE A 51 3.29 1.70 -9.58
N HIS A 52 2.05 2.13 -9.79
CA HIS A 52 1.80 3.40 -10.47
C HIS A 52 2.41 4.56 -9.67
N VAL A 53 3.07 5.49 -10.34
CA VAL A 53 3.65 6.67 -9.69
C VAL A 53 2.67 7.83 -9.80
N SER A 54 2.46 8.60 -8.74
CA SER A 54 1.58 9.78 -8.80
C SER A 54 2.13 10.85 -9.77
N GLN A 55 1.27 11.70 -10.36
CA GLN A 55 1.73 12.71 -11.34
C GLN A 55 2.78 13.66 -10.76
N HIS A 56 2.60 14.09 -9.52
CA HIS A 56 3.56 14.95 -8.83
C HIS A 56 4.95 14.30 -8.74
N VAL A 57 5.00 13.01 -8.37
CA VAL A 57 6.26 12.25 -8.27
C VAL A 57 6.88 11.99 -9.64
N ARG A 58 6.06 11.74 -10.67
CA ARG A 58 6.57 11.62 -12.05
C ARG A 58 7.32 12.88 -12.47
N ASN A 59 6.75 14.05 -12.22
CA ASN A 59 7.39 15.34 -12.54
C ASN A 59 8.66 15.55 -11.70
N ALA A 60 8.62 15.24 -10.40
CA ALA A 60 9.78 15.36 -9.52
C ALA A 60 10.93 14.45 -9.96
N CYS A 61 10.64 13.19 -10.31
CA CYS A 61 11.63 12.23 -10.80
C CYS A 61 12.23 12.67 -12.15
N ALA A 62 11.39 13.14 -13.08
CA ALA A 62 11.86 13.69 -14.36
C ALA A 62 12.82 14.88 -14.15
N ASN A 63 12.50 15.78 -13.21
CA ASN A 63 13.35 16.92 -12.88
C ASN A 63 14.65 16.50 -12.17
N GLN A 64 14.61 15.49 -11.29
CA GLN A 64 15.80 14.94 -10.64
C GLN A 64 16.75 14.27 -11.63
N LEU A 65 16.24 13.51 -12.60
CA LEU A 65 17.04 12.91 -13.66
C LEU A 65 17.63 13.96 -14.63
N ALA A 66 16.96 15.10 -14.78
CA ALA A 66 17.45 16.24 -15.56
C ALA A 66 18.55 17.03 -14.82
N LEU A 67 18.61 16.97 -13.49
CA LEU A 67 19.69 17.51 -12.68
C LEU A 67 20.87 16.54 -12.65
N LYS A 68 21.59 16.45 -13.78
CA LYS A 68 22.93 15.86 -13.82
C LYS A 68 23.90 16.85 -13.14
N LEU A 69 24.28 16.57 -11.89
CA LEU A 69 25.48 17.14 -11.27
C LEU A 69 26.72 16.42 -11.79
#